data_AF-M0PCL1-F1
#
_entry.id   AF-M0PCL1-F1
#
_cell.length_a   1.000
_cell.length_b   1.000
_cell.length_c   1.000
_cell.angle_alpha   90.00
_cell.angle_beta   90.00
_cell.angle_gamma   90.00
#
_symmetry.space_group_name_H-M   'P 1'
#
loop_
_entity.id
_entity.type
_entity.pdbx_description
1 polymer ?
#
loop_
_entity_poly.entity_id
_entity_poly.type
_entity_poly.pdbx_seq_one_letter_code
_entity_poly.pdbx_strand_id
1 'polypeptide(L)'
;MLYGESPARVVGTSVAVVAIFAAIYSIVGGIVIGGSEPDLIGNIYFSAVTFSTLGYGGIEPTTTTTQLLASVQSLIGGILIALLVAVFGRRALR
;
A
#
# COMPACT_ATOMS: atom_id res chain seq x y z
N MET A 1 26.94 -14.33 8.13
CA MET A 1 25.59 -14.43 8.75
C MET A 1 24.60 -13.80 7.79
N LEU A 2 23.75 -14.62 7.15
CA LEU A 2 22.96 -14.25 5.97
C LEU A 2 21.85 -13.24 6.29
N TYR A 3 21.97 -12.03 5.77
CA TYR A 3 21.02 -10.91 5.97
C TYR A 3 19.85 -10.89 4.95
N GLY A 4 19.63 -11.98 4.18
CA GLY A 4 18.95 -11.89 2.88
C GLY A 4 17.67 -12.68 2.58
N GLU A 5 17.14 -13.60 3.41
CA GLU A 5 16.14 -14.58 2.89
C GLU A 5 14.96 -14.94 3.81
N SER A 6 14.34 -14.00 4.54
CA SER A 6 13.02 -14.30 5.13
C SER A 6 11.90 -13.57 4.38
N PRO A 7 11.01 -14.30 3.66
CA PRO A 7 9.78 -13.74 3.07
C PRO A 7 8.97 -12.93 4.09
N ALA A 8 9.05 -13.33 5.36
CA ALA A 8 8.46 -12.63 6.49
C ALA A 8 8.86 -11.15 6.60
N ARG A 9 10.12 -10.79 6.27
CA ARG A 9 10.55 -9.38 6.27
C ARG A 9 9.85 -8.57 5.19
N VAL A 10 9.68 -9.14 3.99
CA VAL A 10 9.02 -8.45 2.86
C VAL A 10 7.53 -8.27 3.13
N VAL A 11 6.88 -9.29 3.71
CA VAL A 11 5.48 -9.19 4.17
C VAL A 11 5.38 -8.13 5.27
N GLY A 12 6.27 -8.16 6.26
CA GLY A 12 6.30 -7.17 7.34
C GLY A 12 6.50 -5.74 6.83
N THR A 13 7.40 -5.51 5.88
CA THR A 13 7.59 -4.19 5.25
C THR A 13 6.37 -3.75 4.47
N SER A 14 5.69 -4.68 3.78
CA SER A 14 4.47 -4.37 3.02
C SER A 14 3.35 -3.91 3.95
N VAL A 15 3.12 -4.65 5.05
CA VAL A 15 2.13 -4.28 6.08
C VAL A 15 2.49 -2.94 6.74
N ALA A 16 3.76 -2.72 7.05
CA ALA A 16 4.22 -1.47 7.63
C ALA A 16 4.00 -0.28 6.67
N VAL A 17 4.28 -0.45 5.38
CA VAL A 17 4.03 0.60 4.37
C VAL A 17 2.54 0.95 4.31
N VAL A 18 1.66 -0.05 4.25
CA VAL A 18 0.20 0.17 4.26
C VAL A 18 -0.22 0.91 5.53
N ALA A 19 0.26 0.50 6.72
CA ALA A 19 -0.09 1.16 7.97
C ALA A 19 0.41 2.61 8.04
N ILE A 20 1.64 2.88 7.58
CA ILE A 20 2.22 4.23 7.56
C ILE A 20 1.43 5.13 6.60
N PHE A 21 1.14 4.68 5.38
CA PHE A 21 0.37 5.48 4.43
C PHE A 21 -1.07 5.70 4.89
N ALA A 22 -1.71 4.70 5.49
CA ALA A 22 -3.04 4.87 6.09
C ALA A 22 -3.05 5.96 7.18
N ALA A 23 -2.02 5.99 8.04
CA ALA A 23 -1.87 7.05 9.05
C ALA A 23 -1.63 8.42 8.39
N ILE A 24 -0.78 8.50 7.36
CA ILE A 24 -0.56 9.75 6.60
C ILE A 24 -1.87 10.25 5.99
N TYR A 25 -2.65 9.37 5.37
CA TYR A 25 -3.94 9.72 4.78
C TYR A 25 -4.97 10.19 5.80
N SER A 26 -4.97 9.63 7.02
CA SER A 26 -5.85 10.12 8.09
C SER A 26 -5.52 11.54 8.56
N ILE A 27 -4.26 11.98 8.40
CA ILE A 27 -3.79 13.32 8.80
C ILE A 27 -3.96 14.32 7.64
N VAL A 28 -3.61 13.90 6.42
CA VAL A 28 -3.69 14.75 5.21
C VAL A 28 -5.14 14.93 4.76
N GLY A 29 -5.97 13.90 4.92
CA GLY A 29 -7.33 13.86 4.42
C GLY A 29 -7.39 13.86 2.89
N GLY A 30 -8.49 14.39 2.34
CA GLY A 30 -8.65 14.53 0.88
C GLY A 30 -8.89 13.20 0.16
N ILE A 31 -9.53 12.24 0.84
CA ILE A 31 -10.03 11.00 0.26
C ILE A 31 -11.54 11.04 0.41
N VAL A 32 -12.25 10.61 -0.62
CA VAL A 32 -13.71 10.46 -0.59
C VAL A 32 -14.06 9.04 -1.00
N ILE A 33 -14.87 8.38 -0.17
CA ILE A 33 -15.44 7.06 -0.44
C ILE A 33 -16.95 7.23 -0.56
N GLY A 34 -17.50 7.00 -1.76
CA GLY A 34 -18.95 7.09 -1.99
C GLY A 34 -19.58 8.46 -1.67
N GLY A 35 -18.81 9.54 -1.74
CA GLY A 35 -19.27 10.91 -1.44
C GLY A 35 -19.11 11.35 0.01
N SER A 36 -18.58 10.50 0.90
CA SER A 36 -18.28 10.82 2.29
C SER A 36 -16.78 10.71 2.60
N GLU A 37 -16.32 11.47 3.60
CA GLU A 37 -14.97 11.29 4.14
C GLU A 37 -14.84 9.91 4.80
N PRO A 38 -13.74 9.18 4.53
CA PRO A 38 -13.52 7.87 5.11
C PRO A 38 -13.26 7.94 6.62
N ASP A 39 -13.76 6.93 7.33
CA ASP A 39 -13.32 6.62 8.68
C ASP A 39 -11.91 6.00 8.69
N LEU A 40 -11.41 5.64 9.88
CA LEU A 40 -10.09 5.02 10.02
C LEU A 40 -9.97 3.73 9.18
N ILE A 41 -11.05 2.95 9.10
CA ILE A 41 -11.09 1.71 8.33
C ILE A 41 -11.04 2.02 6.83
N GLY A 42 -11.78 3.04 6.37
CA GLY A 42 -11.73 3.52 4.99
C GLY A 42 -10.33 3.99 4.56
N ASN A 43 -9.59 4.66 5.44
CA ASN A 43 -8.20 5.08 5.15
C ASN A 43 -7.23 3.90 5.03
N ILE A 44 -7.37 2.88 5.88
CA ILE A 44 -6.61 1.63 5.78
C ILE A 44 -6.96 0.89 4.48
N TYR A 45 -8.26 0.83 4.15
CA TYR A 45 -8.73 0.21 2.93
C TYR A 45 -8.20 0.90 1.68
N PHE A 46 -8.28 2.24 1.60
CA PHE A 46 -7.69 3.01 0.50
C PHE A 46 -6.19 2.76 0.35
N SER A 47 -5.47 2.75 1.48
CA SER A 47 -4.03 2.48 1.47
C SER A 47 -3.72 1.08 0.96
N ALA A 48 -4.47 0.05 1.39
CA ALA A 48 -4.28 -1.32 0.93
C ALA A 48 -4.56 -1.48 -0.58
N VAL A 49 -5.66 -0.89 -1.06
CA VAL A 49 -6.06 -0.93 -2.48
C VAL A 49 -5.08 -0.19 -3.38
N THR A 50 -4.56 0.94 -2.91
CA THR A 50 -3.52 1.72 -3.62
C THR A 50 -2.21 0.95 -3.66
N PHE A 51 -1.78 0.35 -2.54
CA PHE A 51 -0.58 -0.48 -2.46
C PHE A 51 -0.64 -1.68 -3.40
N SER A 52 -1.78 -2.35 -3.47
CA SER A 52 -1.99 -3.50 -4.35
C SER A 52 -2.32 -3.12 -5.79
N THR A 53 -2.32 -1.83 -6.12
CA THR A 53 -2.68 -1.28 -7.44
C THR A 53 -4.05 -1.75 -7.95
N LEU A 54 -5.01 -1.99 -7.04
CA LEU A 54 -6.35 -2.50 -7.40
C LEU A 54 -7.25 -1.40 -7.96
N GLY A 55 -7.27 -0.23 -7.31
CA GLY A 55 -8.01 0.95 -7.76
C GLY A 55 -9.52 0.72 -7.93
N TYR A 56 -10.23 0.30 -6.87
CA TYR A 56 -11.69 0.15 -6.94
C TYR A 56 -12.36 1.51 -7.19
N GLY A 57 -13.06 1.65 -8.32
CA GLY A 57 -13.83 2.84 -8.64
C GLY A 57 -14.87 3.12 -7.56
N GLY A 58 -14.81 4.29 -6.94
CA GLY A 58 -15.64 4.66 -5.78
C GLY A 58 -14.83 5.18 -4.58
N ILE A 59 -13.50 5.05 -4.62
CA ILE A 59 -12.59 5.71 -3.69
C ILE A 59 -11.65 6.62 -4.48
N GLU A 60 -11.74 7.91 -4.21
CA GLU A 60 -11.03 8.90 -5.01
C GLU A 60 -10.27 9.88 -4.12
N PRO A 61 -8.97 10.08 -4.37
CA PRO A 61 -8.23 11.19 -3.78
C PRO A 61 -8.67 12.50 -4.45
N THR A 62 -9.28 13.40 -3.67
CA THR A 62 -9.84 14.66 -4.15
C THR A 62 -8.82 15.80 -4.18
N THR A 63 -7.71 15.67 -3.46
CA THR A 63 -6.65 16.69 -3.41
C THR A 63 -5.42 16.26 -4.19
N THR A 64 -4.70 17.23 -4.78
CA THR A 64 -3.45 16.99 -5.51
C THR A 64 -2.37 16.36 -4.63
N THR A 65 -2.31 16.73 -3.35
CA THR A 65 -1.36 16.15 -2.39
C THR A 65 -1.64 14.66 -2.18
N THR A 66 -2.90 14.29 -1.95
CA THR A 66 -3.29 12.88 -1.74
C THR A 66 -3.10 12.05 -3.01
N GLN A 67 -3.34 12.63 -4.19
CA GLN A 67 -3.05 12.00 -5.48
C GLN A 67 -1.56 11.71 -5.67
N LEU A 68 -0.69 12.66 -5.32
CA LEU A 68 0.77 12.47 -5.40
C LEU A 68 1.23 11.38 -4.42
N LEU A 69 0.73 11.41 -3.18
CA LEU A 69 1.02 10.39 -2.18
C LEU A 69 0.56 8.99 -2.65
N ALA A 70 -0.65 8.87 -3.21
CA ALA A 70 -1.16 7.61 -3.75
C ALA A 70 -0.32 7.09 -4.93
N SER A 71 0.17 7.99 -5.78
CA SER A 71 1.06 7.64 -6.89
C SER A 71 2.42 7.12 -6.39
N VAL A 72 2.99 7.75 -5.37
CA VAL A 72 4.24 7.25 -4.74
C VAL A 72 4.00 5.90 -4.06
N GLN A 73 2.87 5.75 -3.36
CA GLN A 73 2.53 4.51 -2.68
C GLN A 73 2.37 3.35 -3.66
N SER A 74 1.70 3.55 -4.79
CA SER A 74 1.48 2.50 -5.80
C SER A 74 2.79 2.04 -6.44
N LEU A 75 3.74 2.95 -6.67
CA LEU A 75 5.09 2.60 -7.13
C LEU A 75 5.85 1.74 -6.12
N ILE A 76 5.83 2.12 -4.83
CA ILE A 76 6.45 1.35 -3.76
C ILE A 76 5.79 -0.03 -3.63
N GLY A 77 4.46 -0.07 -3.70
CA GLY A 77 3.67 -1.31 -3.66
C GLY A 77 4.03 -2.27 -4.79
N GLY A 78 4.11 -1.78 -6.03
CA GLY A 78 4.53 -2.58 -7.18
C GLY A 78 5.93 -3.19 -7.01
N ILE A 79 6.89 -2.41 -6.51
CA ILE A 79 8.26 -2.89 -6.23
C ILE A 79 8.23 -3.98 -5.15
N LEU A 80 7.50 -3.77 -4.06
CA LEU A 80 7.43 -4.73 -2.95
C LEU A 80 6.73 -6.03 -3.35
N ILE A 81 5.67 -5.96 -4.15
CA ILE A 81 4.99 -7.14 -4.70
C ILE A 81 5.94 -7.91 -5.63
N ALA A 82 6.67 -7.22 -6.51
CA ALA A 82 7.66 -7.86 -7.39
C ALA A 82 8.77 -8.55 -6.58
N LEU A 83 9.28 -7.90 -5.53
CA LEU A 83 10.25 -8.50 -4.61
C LEU A 83 9.68 -9.71 -3.87
N LEU A 84 8.42 -9.64 -3.43
CA LEU A 84 7.73 -10.73 -2.76
C LEU A 84 7.62 -11.94 -3.68
N VAL A 85 7.14 -11.75 -4.92
CA VAL A 85 7.07 -12.79 -5.95
C VAL A 85 8.44 -13.40 -6.21
N ALA A 86 9.49 -12.58 -6.35
CA ALA A 86 10.85 -13.07 -6.59
C ALA A 86 11.40 -13.91 -5.42
N VAL A 87 11.12 -13.52 -4.17
CA VAL A 87 11.53 -14.26 -2.97
C VAL A 87 10.79 -15.61 -2.88
N PHE A 88 9.48 -15.62 -3.13
CA PHE A 88 8.70 -16.87 -3.13
C PHE A 88 9.11 -17.79 -4.28
N GLY A 89 9.35 -17.27 -5.48
CA GLY A 89 9.84 -18.03 -6.63
C GLY A 89 11.17 -18.72 -6.36
N ARG A 90 12.13 -18.02 -5.74
CA ARG A 90 13.42 -18.63 -5.31
C ARG A 90 13.25 -19.75 -4.28
N ARG A 91 12.21 -19.70 -3.44
CA ARG A 91 11.92 -20.72 -2.43
C ARG A 91 11.21 -21.94 -3.02
N ALA A 92 10.34 -21.76 -4.01
CA ALA A 92 9.64 -22.86 -4.68
C ALA A 92 10.54 -23.68 -5.62
N LEU A 93 11.64 -23.09 -6.11
CA LEU A 93 12.63 -23.74 -6.95
C LEU A 93 13.72 -24.51 -6.16
N ARG A 94 13.70 -24.42 -4.82
CA ARG A 94 14.54 -25.24 -3.92
C ARG A 94 13.74 -26.44 -3.45
#